data_AF-A0A453MWJ4-F1
#
_entry.id   AF-A0A453MWJ4-F1
#
_cell.length_a   1.000
_cell.length_b   1.000
_cell.length_c   1.000
_cell.angle_alpha   90.00
_cell.angle_beta   90.00
_cell.angle_gamma   90.00
#
_symmetry.space_group_name_H-M   'P 1'
#
loop_
_entity.id
_entity.type
_entity.pdbx_description
1 polymer ?
#
loop_
_entity_poly.entity_id
_entity_poly.type
_entity_poly.pdbx_seq_one_letter_code
_entity_poly.pdbx_strand_id
1 'polypeptide(L)'
;MCRSVLFLQAELEIGISSEKPRNHLDLRNRLNSKGQREGKVIDYRVSELRIVELLDDLCDKMQDYTLQKLESGEKEWVKVTNWSSFQTGKFGYLGHLF
;
A
#
# COMPACT_ATOMS: atom_id res chain seq x y z
N MET A 1 -2.26 21.21 6.70
CA MET A 1 -1.92 20.07 5.81
C MET A 1 -1.58 18.88 6.71
N CYS A 2 -2.36 17.81 6.69
CA CYS A 2 -2.18 16.68 7.60
C CYS A 2 -0.97 15.84 7.16
N ARG A 3 0.04 15.69 8.01
CA ARG A 3 1.32 15.04 7.66
C ARG A 3 1.17 13.56 7.27
N SER A 4 0.13 12.88 7.79
CA SER A 4 -0.21 11.49 7.44
C SER A 4 -0.49 11.27 5.95
N VAL A 5 -1.07 12.27 5.27
CA VAL A 5 -1.38 12.20 3.83
C VAL A 5 -0.10 12.20 2.98
N LEU A 6 0.96 12.88 3.45
CA LEU A 6 2.23 12.95 2.73
C LEU A 6 2.96 11.60 2.70
N PHE A 7 2.91 10.83 3.80
CA PHE A 7 3.52 9.50 3.86
C PHE A 7 2.77 8.49 2.97
N LEU A 8 1.44 8.54 3.00
CA LEU A 8 0.60 7.72 2.11
C LEU A 8 0.90 8.01 0.64
N GLN A 9 1.02 9.30 0.29
CA GLN A 9 1.37 9.70 -1.07
C GLN A 9 2.75 9.18 -1.47
N ALA A 10 3.77 9.34 -0.61
CA ALA A 10 5.12 8.88 -0.90
C ALA A 10 5.19 7.36 -1.11
N GLU A 11 4.54 6.57 -0.26
CA GLU A 11 4.52 5.11 -0.39
C GLU A 11 3.75 4.65 -1.63
N LEU A 12 2.67 5.35 -1.99
CA LEU A 12 1.91 5.06 -3.21
C LEU A 12 2.71 5.40 -4.48
N GLU A 13 3.46 6.51 -4.49
CA GLU A 13 4.37 6.86 -5.58
C GLU A 13 5.50 5.82 -5.75
N ILE A 14 6.05 5.33 -4.64
CA ILE A 14 7.01 4.21 -4.64
C ILE A 14 6.35 2.94 -5.22
N GLY A 15 5.12 2.62 -4.81
CA GLY A 15 4.38 1.47 -5.34
C GLY A 15 4.17 1.54 -6.86
N ILE A 16 3.75 2.71 -7.38
CA ILE A 16 3.54 2.93 -8.82
C ILE A 16 4.86 2.86 -9.59
N SER A 17 5.93 3.45 -9.07
CA SER A 17 7.24 3.47 -9.77
C SER A 17 7.95 2.12 -9.78
N SER A 18 7.70 1.27 -8.78
CA SER A 18 8.24 -0.10 -8.68
C SER A 18 7.30 -1.16 -9.27
N GLU A 19 6.17 -0.73 -9.85
CA GLU A 19 5.15 -1.60 -10.43
C GLU A 19 5.74 -2.47 -11.55
N LYS A 20 5.60 -3.79 -11.40
CA LYS A 20 6.06 -4.75 -12.42
C LYS A 20 5.15 -4.66 -13.66
N PRO A 21 5.69 -4.80 -14.88
CA PRO A 21 4.87 -4.90 -16.07
C PRO A 21 3.84 -6.04 -15.97
N ARG A 22 2.56 -5.74 -16.23
CA ARG A 22 1.46 -6.71 -16.23
C ARG A 22 0.81 -6.77 -17.61
N ASN A 23 0.24 -7.93 -17.91
CA ASN A 23 -0.61 -8.10 -19.09
C ASN A 23 -1.97 -7.43 -18.87
N HIS A 24 -2.65 -7.11 -19.97
CA HIS A 24 -4.05 -6.69 -19.93
C HIS A 24 -4.93 -7.79 -19.35
N LEU A 25 -6.01 -7.40 -18.68
CA LEU A 25 -7.00 -8.33 -18.15
C LEU A 25 -7.80 -8.89 -19.31
N ASP A 26 -7.59 -10.16 -19.60
CA ASP A 26 -8.31 -10.88 -20.64
C ASP A 26 -9.53 -11.58 -20.04
N LEU A 27 -10.71 -11.00 -20.24
CA LEU A 27 -11.98 -11.57 -19.80
C LEU A 27 -12.65 -12.38 -20.92
N ARG A 28 -11.93 -12.77 -21.97
CA ARG A 28 -12.47 -13.53 -23.11
C ARG A 28 -12.53 -15.03 -22.80
N ASN A 29 -13.47 -15.37 -21.93
CA ASN A 29 -13.62 -16.72 -21.39
C ASN A 29 -14.52 -17.61 -22.25
N ARG A 30 -15.38 -17.03 -23.09
CA ARG A 30 -16.34 -17.78 -23.91
C ARG A 30 -15.84 -17.95 -25.34
N LEU A 31 -16.03 -19.12 -25.93
CA LEU A 31 -15.85 -19.34 -27.38
C LEU A 31 -17.20 -19.19 -28.10
N ASN A 32 -17.17 -18.59 -29.27
CA ASN A 32 -18.35 -18.53 -30.14
C ASN A 32 -18.38 -19.70 -31.14
N SER A 33 -19.46 -19.81 -31.90
CA SER A 33 -19.65 -20.88 -32.89
C SER A 33 -18.62 -20.87 -34.02
N LYS A 34 -17.85 -19.78 -34.18
CA LYS A 34 -16.73 -19.64 -35.13
C LYS A 34 -15.37 -19.93 -34.49
N GLY A 35 -15.33 -20.37 -33.23
CA GLY A 35 -14.10 -20.64 -32.49
C GLY A 35 -13.34 -19.40 -32.04
N GLN A 36 -13.93 -18.22 -32.10
CA GLN A 36 -13.32 -16.97 -31.63
C GLN A 36 -13.68 -16.74 -30.16
N ARG A 37 -12.71 -16.22 -29.39
CA ARG A 37 -12.94 -15.85 -27.99
C ARG A 37 -13.73 -14.56 -27.91
N GLU A 38 -14.83 -14.58 -27.17
CA GLU A 38 -15.67 -13.45 -26.87
C GLU A 38 -15.49 -12.99 -25.43
N GLY A 39 -15.53 -11.67 -25.24
CA GLY A 39 -15.38 -10.98 -23.97
C GLY A 39 -14.65 -9.66 -24.15
N LYS A 40 -14.24 -9.07 -23.03
CA LYS A 40 -13.55 -7.77 -23.01
C LYS A 40 -12.08 -7.96 -22.66
N VAL A 41 -11.22 -7.19 -23.30
CA VAL A 41 -9.84 -7.00 -22.86
C VAL A 41 -9.76 -5.61 -22.22
N ILE A 42 -9.27 -5.53 -20.99
CA ILE A 42 -9.16 -4.27 -20.25
C ILE A 42 -7.68 -3.99 -20.02
N ASP A 43 -7.23 -2.79 -20.37
CA ASP A 43 -5.87 -2.38 -20.01
C ASP A 43 -5.75 -2.37 -18.48
N TYR A 44 -4.76 -3.12 -17.99
CA TYR A 44 -4.47 -3.23 -16.57
C TYR A 44 -4.25 -1.85 -15.92
N ARG A 45 -3.65 -0.88 -16.64
CA ARG A 45 -3.37 0.46 -16.11
C ARG A 45 -4.61 1.26 -15.69
N VAL A 46 -5.74 0.97 -16.32
CA VAL A 46 -7.05 1.60 -16.03
C VAL A 46 -8.01 0.63 -15.35
N SER A 47 -7.55 -0.58 -15.03
CA SER A 47 -8.36 -1.58 -14.34
C SER A 47 -8.48 -1.24 -12.86
N GLU A 48 -9.63 -1.57 -12.27
CA GLU A 48 -9.83 -1.46 -10.82
C GLU A 48 -8.87 -2.39 -10.06
N LEU A 49 -8.50 -3.53 -10.64
CA LEU A 49 -7.56 -4.48 -10.04
C LEU A 49 -6.23 -3.80 -9.69
N ARG A 50 -5.69 -2.94 -10.56
CA ARG A 50 -4.45 -2.21 -10.29
C ARG A 50 -4.53 -1.37 -9.02
N ILE A 51 -5.66 -0.69 -8.81
CA ILE A 51 -5.86 0.16 -7.63
C ILE A 51 -5.96 -0.70 -6.38
N VAL A 52 -6.68 -1.84 -6.45
CA VAL A 52 -6.78 -2.78 -5.33
C VAL A 52 -5.41 -3.32 -4.95
N GLU A 53 -4.63 -3.83 -5.92
CA GLU A 53 -3.28 -4.35 -5.67
C GLU A 53 -2.35 -3.28 -5.04
N LEU A 54 -2.37 -2.04 -5.56
CA LEU A 54 -1.55 -0.95 -5.02
C LEU A 54 -1.97 -0.54 -3.59
N LEU A 55 -3.26 -0.59 -3.27
CA LEU A 55 -3.78 -0.20 -1.96
C LEU A 55 -3.59 -1.31 -0.91
N ASP A 56 -3.72 -2.57 -1.29
CA ASP A 56 -3.45 -3.72 -0.41
C ASP A 56 -1.98 -3.72 0.01
N ASP A 57 -1.05 -3.58 -0.97
CA ASP A 57 0.38 -3.46 -0.70
C ASP A 57 0.72 -2.22 0.17
N LEU A 58 -0.03 -1.12 0.00
CA LEU A 58 0.16 0.09 0.80
C LEU A 58 -0.25 -0.13 2.26
N CYS A 59 -1.34 -0.87 2.50
CA CYS A 59 -1.83 -1.15 3.85
C CYS A 59 -0.78 -1.88 4.69
N ASP A 60 -0.12 -2.88 4.09
CA ASP A 60 0.95 -3.63 4.75
C ASP A 60 2.14 -2.74 5.10
N LYS A 61 2.56 -1.84 4.19
CA LYS A 61 3.67 -0.90 4.44
C LYS A 61 3.35 0.15 5.50
N MET A 62 2.09 0.54 5.65
CA MET A 62 1.68 1.49 6.68
C MET A 62 1.83 0.93 8.11
N GLN A 63 1.91 -0.40 8.26
CA GLN A 63 2.18 -1.02 9.57
C GLN A 63 3.58 -0.72 10.08
N ASP A 64 4.53 -0.36 9.21
CA ASP A 64 5.89 0.05 9.59
C ASP A 64 5.95 1.50 10.09
N TYR A 65 4.83 2.24 10.09
CA TYR A 65 4.80 3.62 10.56
C TYR A 65 4.19 3.72 11.95
N THR A 66 4.80 4.53 12.81
CA THR A 66 4.29 4.78 14.16
C THR A 66 4.40 6.25 14.54
N LEU A 67 3.61 6.67 15.53
CA LEU A 67 3.64 8.03 16.04
C LEU A 67 4.64 8.11 17.21
N GLN A 68 5.79 8.73 16.98
CA GLN A 68 6.82 8.95 17.98
C GLN A 68 6.66 10.34 18.62
N LYS A 69 6.87 10.42 19.94
CA LYS A 69 6.96 11.69 20.66
C LYS A 69 8.41 12.15 20.70
N LEU A 70 8.69 13.34 20.17
CA LEU A 70 10.00 13.98 20.21
C LEU A 70 10.26 14.56 21.61
N GLU A 71 11.54 14.82 21.92
CA GLU A 71 11.94 15.47 23.18
C GLU A 71 11.32 16.87 23.35
N SER A 72 11.04 17.55 22.24
CA SER A 72 10.30 18.82 22.19
C SER A 72 8.83 18.72 22.63
N GLY A 73 8.31 17.50 22.78
CA GLY A 73 6.91 17.23 23.09
C GLY A 73 6.00 17.06 21.86
N GLU A 74 6.50 17.37 20.67
CA GLU A 74 5.78 17.19 19.40
C GLU A 74 5.65 15.71 19.03
N LYS A 75 4.62 15.37 18.25
CA LYS A 75 4.39 14.01 17.75
C LYS A 75 4.66 13.96 16.26
N GLU A 76 5.46 13.00 15.82
CA GLU A 76 5.82 12.82 14.42
C GLU A 76 5.61 11.36 14.00
N TRP A 77 5.15 11.16 12.76
CA TRP A 77 5.07 9.84 12.16
C TRP A 77 6.46 9.44 11.67
N VAL A 78 6.95 8.31 12.13
CA VAL A 78 8.28 7.78 11.81
C VAL A 78 8.14 6.36 11.29
N LYS A 79 8.90 6.05 10.23
CA LYS A 79 9.02 4.69 9.71
C LYS A 79 9.99 3.89 10.58
N VAL A 80 9.52 2.80 11.15
CA VAL A 80 10.27 1.86 11.98
C VAL A 80 10.90 0.81 11.09
N THR A 81 12.22 0.82 10.96
CA THR A 81 12.95 -0.17 10.15
C THR A 81 13.14 -1.50 10.86
N ASN A 82 13.15 -1.50 12.20
CA ASN A 82 13.24 -2.69 13.01
C ASN A 82 12.50 -2.50 14.34
N TRP A 83 11.38 -3.21 14.46
CA TRP A 83 10.53 -3.21 15.66
C TRP A 83 11.22 -3.76 16.90
N SER A 84 12.14 -4.73 16.76
CA SER A 84 12.82 -5.33 17.92
C SER A 84 13.82 -4.38 18.58
N SER A 85 14.36 -3.42 17.82
CA SER A 85 15.29 -2.41 18.31
C SER A 85 14.63 -1.05 18.59
N PHE A 86 13.33 -0.92 18.30
CA PHE A 86 12.62 0.35 18.47
C PHE A 86 12.43 0.65 19.95
N GLN A 87 13.32 1.47 20.51
CA GLN A 87 13.19 1.95 21.88
C GLN A 87 12.15 3.08 21.89
N THR A 88 10.94 2.78 22.33
CA THR A 88 10.00 3.80 22.78
C THR A 88 10.65 4.50 23.97
N GLY A 89 11.17 5.71 23.73
CA GLY A 89 11.84 6.50 24.76
C GLY A 89 11.05 6.45 26.06
N LYS A 90 11.70 5.98 27.13
CA LYS A 90 11.21 5.85 28.52
C LYS A 90 9.94 6.65 28.81
N PHE A 91 8.73 6.14 28.57
CA PHE A 91 7.50 6.50 29.29
C PHE A 91 6.40 5.49 28.95
N GLY A 92 6.21 4.54 29.88
CA GLY A 92 4.93 3.96 30.30
C GLY A 92 3.96 3.42 29.23
N TYR A 93 3.91 2.09 29.16
CA TYR A 93 2.75 1.23 28.87
C TYR A 93 1.84 1.62 27.71
N LEU A 94 1.80 0.75 26.70
CA LEU A 94 0.57 0.10 26.21
C LEU A 94 0.97 -1.10 25.33
N GLY A 95 1.68 -2.04 25.95
CA GLY A 95 1.75 -3.41 25.47
C GLY A 95 0.51 -4.15 25.95
N HIS A 96 -0.63 -3.89 25.29
CA HIS A 96 -1.77 -4.79 25.19
C HIS A 96 -2.87 -4.05 24.43
N LEU A 97 -3.09 -4.46 23.19
CA LEU A 97 -4.41 -4.80 22.64
C LEU A 97 -4.19 -5.16 21.17
N PHE A 98 -4.32 -6.46 20.91
CA PHE A 98 -4.97 -6.91 19.67
C PHE A 98 -6.33 -6.22 19.54
#